data_AF-A0A1H7BWU3-F1
#
_entry.id   AF-A0A1H7BWU3-F1
#
_cell.length_a   1.000
_cell.length_b   1.000
_cell.length_c   1.000
_cell.angle_alpha   90.00
_cell.angle_beta   90.00
_cell.angle_gamma   90.00
#
_symmetry.space_group_name_H-M   'P 1'
#
loop_
_entity.id
_entity.type
_entity.pdbx_description
1 polymer ?
#
loop_
_entity_poly.entity_id
_entity_poly.type
_entity_poly.pdbx_seq_one_letter_code
_entity_poly.pdbx_strand_id
1 'polypeptide(L)'
;MKKNNREGKPSKKPSRFDEYVAARSAQIEKMLQQALRYVDAQKYGNVTDYCKALAAVISDVREAKAGDPTTPFYNKRVRKFSYITLLRNDDYRRMVDATFDQSREALEQPEMVSEEALLKISSLNAQLNLLKDRLSSIKTGDQSNALVDANAQETIRKLSLYLNTTLAVYSTMREQFKGVAKIFDVPAKDIPGLWSSYGLIADKEALHEIEDGRKFLSQLPRTDDA
;
A
#
# COMPACT_ATOMS: atom_id res chain seq x y z
N MET A 1 14.70 -72.02 4.30
CA MET A 1 13.42 -71.56 3.70
C MET A 1 12.33 -71.56 4.77
N LYS A 2 12.02 -70.40 5.38
CA LYS A 2 10.89 -70.25 6.31
C LYS A 2 9.80 -69.44 5.61
N LYS A 3 8.62 -70.05 5.47
CA LYS A 3 7.45 -69.50 4.79
C LYS A 3 6.87 -68.32 5.57
N ASN A 4 6.65 -67.21 4.88
CA ASN A 4 5.92 -66.03 5.36
C ASN A 4 4.42 -66.35 5.44
N ASN A 5 3.87 -66.53 6.64
CA ASN A 5 2.44 -66.38 6.88
C ASN A 5 2.19 -64.94 7.34
N ARG A 6 1.91 -64.03 6.40
CA ARG A 6 1.24 -62.76 6.70
C ARG A 6 -0.26 -63.03 6.64
N GLU A 7 -0.82 -63.38 7.79
CA GLU A 7 -2.26 -63.50 7.98
C GLU A 7 -2.94 -62.16 7.65
N GLY A 8 -3.96 -62.24 6.79
CA GLY A 8 -4.72 -61.11 6.31
C GLY A 8 -5.42 -60.38 7.44
N LYS A 9 -5.19 -59.07 7.51
CA LYS A 9 -6.02 -58.17 8.34
C LYS A 9 -7.48 -58.32 7.90
N PRO A 10 -8.44 -58.43 8.83
CA PRO A 10 -9.85 -58.51 8.47
C PRO A 10 -10.27 -57.24 7.73
N SER A 11 -10.86 -57.40 6.55
CA SER A 11 -11.43 -56.31 5.75
C SER A 11 -12.51 -55.62 6.59
N LYS A 12 -12.25 -54.38 7.02
CA LYS A 12 -13.22 -53.54 7.73
C LYS A 12 -14.47 -53.40 6.87
N LYS A 13 -15.64 -53.64 7.46
CA LYS A 13 -16.94 -53.34 6.80
C LYS A 13 -16.96 -51.85 6.45
N PRO A 14 -17.33 -51.47 5.22
CA PRO A 14 -17.36 -50.06 4.81
C PRO A 14 -18.38 -49.33 5.67
N SER A 15 -17.88 -48.41 6.49
CA SER A 15 -18.69 -47.54 7.31
C SER A 15 -19.18 -46.37 6.45
N ARG A 16 -20.41 -45.87 6.67
CA ARG A 16 -20.85 -44.59 6.05
C ARG A 16 -19.92 -43.42 6.39
N PHE A 17 -19.14 -43.55 7.45
CA PHE A 17 -18.09 -42.59 7.80
C PHE A 17 -16.88 -42.67 6.86
N ASP A 18 -16.63 -43.81 6.21
CA ASP A 18 -15.52 -43.96 5.27
C ASP A 18 -15.76 -43.15 3.99
N GLU A 19 -17.01 -43.09 3.50
CA GLU A 19 -17.39 -42.21 2.38
C GLU A 19 -17.18 -40.72 2.72
N TYR A 20 -17.57 -40.31 3.92
CA TYR A 20 -17.35 -38.93 4.38
C TYR A 20 -15.85 -38.61 4.55
N VAL A 21 -15.07 -39.55 5.08
CA VAL A 21 -13.62 -39.40 5.24
C VAL A 21 -12.94 -39.33 3.87
N ALA A 22 -13.34 -40.16 2.91
CA ALA A 22 -12.81 -40.14 1.54
C ALA A 22 -13.16 -38.86 0.78
N ALA A 23 -14.40 -38.37 0.87
CA ALA A 23 -14.79 -37.10 0.27
C ALA A 23 -14.03 -35.92 0.90
N ARG A 24 -13.81 -35.97 2.21
CA ARG A 24 -13.01 -34.97 2.93
C ARG A 24 -11.54 -35.03 2.55
N SER A 25 -10.92 -36.21 2.47
CA SER A 25 -9.51 -36.34 2.09
C SER A 25 -9.28 -35.89 0.65
N ALA A 26 -10.15 -36.26 -0.29
CA ALA A 26 -10.07 -35.81 -1.68
C ALA A 26 -10.17 -34.29 -1.82
N GLN A 27 -11.05 -33.64 -1.04
CA GLN A 27 -11.15 -32.18 -1.04
C GLN A 27 -9.92 -31.52 -0.43
N ILE A 28 -9.32 -32.14 0.60
CA ILE A 28 -8.07 -31.68 1.21
C ILE A 28 -6.90 -31.81 0.24
N GLU A 29 -6.83 -32.89 -0.52
CA GLU A 29 -5.82 -33.10 -1.57
C GLU A 29 -5.91 -32.02 -2.65
N LYS A 30 -7.12 -31.70 -3.12
CA LYS A 30 -7.33 -30.59 -4.06
C LYS A 30 -6.86 -29.25 -3.48
N MET A 31 -7.17 -28.98 -2.21
CA MET A 31 -6.71 -27.77 -1.53
C MET A 31 -5.19 -27.76 -1.33
N LEU A 32 -4.58 -28.92 -1.06
CA LEU A 32 -3.14 -29.07 -0.94
C LEU A 32 -2.46 -28.80 -2.28
N GLN A 33 -2.93 -29.39 -3.38
CA GLN A 33 -2.42 -29.13 -4.73
C GLN A 33 -2.54 -27.66 -5.13
N GLN A 34 -3.64 -26.99 -4.74
CA GLN A 34 -3.79 -25.55 -4.94
C GLN A 34 -2.77 -24.77 -4.10
N ALA A 35 -2.64 -25.08 -2.82
CA ALA A 35 -1.70 -24.40 -1.91
C ALA A 35 -0.24 -24.58 -2.34
N LEU A 36 0.15 -25.77 -2.80
CA LEU A 36 1.50 -26.07 -3.30
C LEU A 36 1.90 -25.22 -4.52
N ARG A 37 0.93 -24.77 -5.34
CA ARG A 37 1.21 -23.87 -6.47
C ARG A 37 1.46 -22.42 -6.06
N TYR A 38 0.89 -21.99 -4.94
CA TYR A 38 0.97 -20.59 -4.50
C TYR A 38 2.06 -20.36 -3.45
N VAL A 39 2.37 -21.38 -2.65
CA VAL A 39 3.40 -21.28 -1.61
C VAL A 39 4.73 -21.75 -2.18
N ASP A 40 5.58 -20.78 -2.46
CA ASP A 40 6.95 -21.01 -2.86
C ASP A 40 7.73 -21.71 -1.74
N ALA A 41 8.22 -22.93 -2.04
CA ALA A 41 8.99 -23.75 -1.12
C ALA A 41 10.40 -23.20 -0.88
N GLN A 42 10.94 -22.37 -1.78
CA GLN A 42 12.29 -21.82 -1.70
C GLN A 42 12.49 -20.85 -0.54
N LYS A 43 11.40 -20.24 -0.05
CA LYS A 43 11.42 -19.28 1.07
C LYS A 43 11.63 -19.92 2.43
N TYR A 44 11.58 -21.26 2.52
CA TYR A 44 11.59 -21.97 3.80
C TYR A 44 12.80 -22.90 3.90
N GLY A 45 13.59 -22.76 4.97
CA GLY A 45 14.78 -23.58 5.19
C GLY A 45 14.48 -25.05 5.55
N ASN A 46 13.29 -25.32 6.10
CA ASN A 46 12.88 -26.64 6.60
C ASN A 46 11.49 -27.03 6.09
N VAL A 47 11.30 -28.33 5.79
CA VAL A 47 9.99 -28.92 5.43
C VAL A 47 8.92 -28.63 6.50
N THR A 48 9.31 -28.61 7.77
CA THR A 48 8.36 -28.35 8.87
C THR A 48 7.81 -26.91 8.82
N ASP A 49 8.65 -25.93 8.49
CA ASP A 49 8.22 -24.54 8.40
C ASP A 49 7.41 -24.29 7.12
N TYR A 50 7.78 -24.97 6.02
CA TYR A 50 6.96 -25.04 4.82
C TYR A 50 5.56 -25.62 5.09
N CYS A 51 5.48 -26.73 5.82
CA CYS A 51 4.21 -27.33 6.25
C CYS A 51 3.36 -26.41 7.14
N LYS A 52 3.98 -25.56 7.99
CA LYS A 52 3.24 -24.56 8.78
C LYS A 52 2.61 -23.50 7.88
N ALA A 53 3.36 -23.00 6.90
CA ALA A 53 2.86 -22.02 5.94
C ALA A 53 1.73 -22.60 5.08
N LEU A 54 1.92 -23.81 4.55
CA LEU A 54 0.87 -24.53 3.83
C LEU A 54 -0.37 -24.76 4.69
N ALA A 55 -0.20 -25.10 5.97
CA ALA A 55 -1.33 -25.31 6.88
C ALA A 55 -2.12 -24.04 7.16
N ALA A 56 -1.46 -22.87 7.21
CA ALA A 56 -2.13 -21.58 7.31
C ALA A 56 -2.97 -21.31 6.05
N VAL A 57 -2.37 -21.42 4.86
CA VAL A 57 -3.08 -21.22 3.58
C VAL A 57 -4.25 -22.18 3.42
N ILE A 58 -4.08 -23.46 3.75
CA ILE A 58 -5.18 -24.45 3.69
C ILE A 58 -6.29 -24.10 4.70
N SER A 59 -5.95 -23.50 5.84
CA SER A 59 -6.96 -23.04 6.81
C SER A 59 -7.80 -21.91 6.23
N ASP A 60 -7.16 -20.93 5.61
CA ASP A 60 -7.82 -19.77 5.01
C ASP A 60 -8.70 -20.20 3.81
N VAL A 61 -8.19 -21.10 2.97
CA VAL A 61 -8.97 -21.67 1.85
C VAL A 61 -10.18 -22.46 2.34
N ARG A 62 -10.07 -23.15 3.48
CA ARG A 62 -11.23 -23.86 4.07
C ARG A 62 -12.25 -22.90 4.63
N GLU A 63 -11.82 -21.81 5.25
CA GLU A 63 -12.72 -20.78 5.76
C GLU A 63 -13.48 -20.11 4.60
N ALA A 64 -12.77 -19.76 3.51
CA ALA A 64 -13.38 -19.23 2.30
C ALA A 64 -14.37 -20.22 1.65
N LYS A 65 -14.05 -21.52 1.64
CA LYS A 65 -14.92 -22.57 1.09
C LYS A 65 -16.04 -23.02 2.02
N ALA A 66 -16.09 -22.55 3.27
CA ALA A 66 -17.14 -22.90 4.22
C ALA A 66 -18.52 -22.37 3.80
N GLY A 67 -18.55 -21.34 2.96
CA GLY A 67 -19.78 -20.79 2.37
C GLY A 67 -20.32 -21.57 1.17
N ASP A 68 -19.56 -22.54 0.64
CA ASP A 68 -19.95 -23.29 -0.56
C ASP A 68 -20.67 -24.62 -0.21
N PRO A 69 -21.92 -24.82 -0.66
CA PRO A 69 -22.73 -26.01 -0.38
C PRO A 69 -22.17 -27.30 -0.98
N THR A 70 -21.26 -27.21 -1.95
CA THR A 70 -20.65 -28.38 -2.59
C THR A 70 -19.54 -29.01 -1.75
N THR A 71 -19.12 -28.36 -0.67
CA THR A 71 -17.99 -28.84 0.15
C THR A 71 -18.46 -29.56 1.42
N PRO A 72 -17.71 -30.58 1.89
CA PRO A 72 -18.03 -31.29 3.13
C PRO A 72 -17.89 -30.42 4.40
N PHE A 73 -17.46 -29.17 4.22
CA PHE A 73 -17.24 -28.14 5.24
C PHE A 73 -18.39 -27.11 5.29
N TYR A 74 -19.38 -27.20 4.41
CA TYR A 74 -20.52 -26.28 4.36
C TYR A 74 -21.23 -26.16 5.71
N ASN A 75 -21.43 -24.91 6.15
CA ASN A 75 -22.15 -24.55 7.37
C ASN A 75 -21.61 -25.21 8.67
N LYS A 76 -20.33 -25.59 8.67
CA LYS A 76 -19.63 -26.13 9.85
C LYS A 76 -18.56 -25.17 10.33
N ARG A 77 -18.33 -25.13 11.65
CA ARG A 77 -17.17 -24.42 12.22
C ARG A 77 -15.88 -25.07 11.71
N VAL A 78 -15.20 -24.41 10.78
CA VAL A 78 -13.92 -24.86 10.23
C VAL A 78 -12.84 -24.70 11.31
N ARG A 79 -12.26 -25.82 11.74
CA ARG A 79 -11.08 -25.79 12.61
C ARG A 79 -9.84 -25.53 11.77
N LYS A 80 -8.89 -24.78 12.33
CA LYS A 80 -7.56 -24.58 11.74
C LYS A 80 -6.94 -25.93 11.38
N PHE A 81 -6.39 -26.01 10.18
CA PHE A 81 -5.70 -27.19 9.72
C PHE A 81 -4.33 -27.28 10.40
N SER A 82 -4.03 -28.43 10.98
CA SER A 82 -2.75 -28.64 11.68
C SER A 82 -1.70 -29.12 10.69
N TYR A 83 -0.53 -28.48 10.70
CA TYR A 83 0.66 -28.89 9.94
C TYR A 83 1.10 -30.32 10.27
N ILE A 84 0.80 -30.81 11.48
CA ILE A 84 1.07 -32.20 11.90
C ILE A 84 0.30 -33.19 11.01
N THR A 85 -0.87 -32.79 10.50
CA THR A 85 -1.67 -33.63 9.59
C THR A 85 -0.97 -33.85 8.25
N LEU A 86 -0.20 -32.86 7.78
CA LEU A 86 0.61 -32.99 6.56
C LEU A 86 1.81 -33.90 6.79
N LEU A 87 2.42 -33.83 7.99
CA LEU A 87 3.59 -34.64 8.34
C LEU A 87 3.26 -36.10 8.71
N ARG A 88 2.04 -36.37 9.19
CA ARG A 88 1.60 -37.71 9.62
C ARG A 88 0.93 -38.53 8.54
N ASN A 89 0.35 -37.90 7.52
CA ASN A 89 -0.28 -38.63 6.42
C ASN A 89 0.75 -38.84 5.31
N ASP A 90 1.10 -40.10 5.03
CA ASP A 90 2.12 -40.47 4.04
C ASP A 90 1.80 -39.94 2.64
N ASP A 91 0.52 -39.88 2.26
CA ASP A 91 0.12 -39.40 0.94
C ASP A 91 0.31 -37.87 0.81
N TYR A 92 -0.03 -37.13 1.86
CA TYR A 92 0.17 -35.68 1.90
C TYR A 92 1.65 -35.32 1.99
N ARG A 93 2.39 -36.09 2.77
CA ARG A 93 3.83 -35.93 2.92
C ARG A 93 4.57 -36.16 1.62
N ARG A 94 4.23 -37.21 0.85
CA ARG A 94 4.82 -37.45 -0.48
C ARG A 94 4.61 -36.27 -1.43
N MET A 95 3.41 -35.67 -1.44
CA MET A 95 3.14 -34.51 -2.29
C MET A 95 3.98 -33.29 -1.86
N VAL A 96 4.09 -33.04 -0.55
CA VAL A 96 4.86 -31.92 -0.01
C VAL A 96 6.36 -32.11 -0.22
N ASP A 97 6.90 -33.29 0.10
CA ASP A 97 8.31 -33.63 -0.05
C ASP A 97 8.72 -33.56 -1.53
N ALA A 98 7.90 -34.11 -2.44
CA ALA A 98 8.17 -34.01 -3.89
C ALA A 98 8.28 -32.55 -4.37
N THR A 99 7.38 -31.66 -3.93
CA THR A 99 7.46 -30.24 -4.30
C THR A 99 8.61 -29.50 -3.62
N PHE A 100 8.92 -29.86 -2.38
CA PHE A 100 10.00 -29.25 -1.60
C PHE A 100 11.36 -29.63 -2.19
N ASP A 101 11.55 -30.90 -2.55
CA ASP A 101 12.79 -31.41 -3.14
C ASP A 101 12.95 -30.91 -4.59
N GLN A 102 11.88 -30.88 -5.41
CA GLN A 102 11.92 -30.26 -6.74
C GLN A 102 12.34 -28.79 -6.70
N SER A 103 11.86 -28.04 -5.70
CA SER A 103 12.23 -26.62 -5.55
C SER A 103 13.71 -26.42 -5.17
N ARG A 104 14.35 -27.46 -4.62
CA ARG A 104 15.78 -27.49 -4.26
C ARG A 104 16.67 -28.05 -5.36
N GLU A 105 16.21 -29.05 -6.10
CA GLU A 105 16.92 -29.53 -7.29
C GLU A 105 17.02 -28.42 -8.36
N ALA A 106 16.01 -27.55 -8.45
CA ALA A 106 16.05 -26.34 -9.28
C ALA A 106 17.11 -25.30 -8.83
N LEU A 107 17.65 -25.38 -7.60
CA LEU A 107 18.76 -24.53 -7.14
C LEU A 107 20.13 -25.08 -7.55
N GLU A 108 20.25 -26.39 -7.80
CA GLU A 108 21.53 -27.03 -8.15
C GLU A 108 21.88 -26.93 -9.64
N GLN A 109 20.89 -26.63 -10.49
CA GLN A 109 21.15 -26.17 -11.84
C GLN A 109 21.06 -24.64 -11.86
N PRO A 110 22.18 -23.91 -11.94
CA PRO A 110 22.10 -22.53 -12.40
C PRO A 110 21.62 -22.62 -13.84
N GLU A 111 20.31 -22.51 -14.07
CA GLU A 111 19.80 -22.11 -15.37
C GLU A 111 20.58 -20.84 -15.70
N MET A 112 21.47 -20.91 -16.69
CA MET A 112 22.08 -19.72 -17.27
C MET A 112 20.90 -18.87 -17.75
N VAL A 113 20.49 -17.91 -16.92
CA VAL A 113 19.40 -17.00 -17.22
C VAL A 113 19.79 -16.38 -18.55
N SER A 114 19.02 -16.68 -19.61
CA SER A 114 19.35 -16.17 -20.93
C SER A 114 19.43 -14.65 -20.86
N GLU A 115 20.30 -14.05 -21.68
CA GLU A 115 20.48 -12.59 -21.69
C GLU A 115 19.14 -11.86 -21.94
N GLU A 116 18.25 -12.47 -22.72
CA GLU A 116 16.87 -12.02 -22.91
C GLU A 116 16.04 -12.05 -21.62
N ALA A 117 16.18 -13.08 -20.79
CA ALA A 117 15.50 -13.17 -19.50
C ALA A 117 16.04 -12.12 -18.51
N LEU A 118 17.35 -11.84 -18.51
CA LEU A 118 17.93 -10.75 -17.71
C LEU A 118 17.43 -9.37 -18.17
N LEU A 119 17.37 -9.13 -19.48
CA LEU A 119 16.79 -7.90 -20.04
C LEU A 119 15.32 -7.75 -19.68
N LYS A 120 14.55 -8.85 -19.70
CA LYS A 120 13.14 -8.84 -19.31
C LYS A 120 12.94 -8.60 -17.82
N ILE A 121 13.79 -9.19 -16.96
CA ILE A 121 13.80 -8.92 -15.52
C ILE A 121 14.13 -7.45 -15.26
N SER A 122 15.14 -6.89 -15.95
CA SER A 122 15.49 -5.47 -15.85
C SER A 122 14.33 -4.56 -16.28
N SER A 123 13.67 -4.89 -17.40
CA SER A 123 12.48 -4.17 -17.88
C SER A 123 11.32 -4.23 -16.88
N LEU A 124 11.04 -5.41 -16.29
CA LEU A 124 10.01 -5.59 -15.27
C LEU A 124 10.34 -4.83 -13.99
N ASN A 125 11.61 -4.80 -13.57
CA ASN A 125 12.05 -4.01 -12.43
C ASN A 125 11.89 -2.50 -12.68
N ALA A 126 12.19 -2.03 -13.89
CA ALA A 126 11.95 -0.64 -14.27
C ALA A 126 10.45 -0.29 -14.23
N GLN A 127 9.58 -1.18 -14.74
CA GLN A 127 8.13 -1.00 -14.68
C GLN A 127 7.61 -1.00 -13.23
N LEU A 128 8.15 -1.87 -12.37
CA LEU A 128 7.81 -1.89 -10.95
C LEU A 128 8.22 -0.60 -10.23
N ASN A 129 9.39 -0.05 -10.56
CA ASN A 129 9.83 1.22 -9.98
C ASN A 129 8.94 2.38 -10.45
N LEU A 130 8.61 2.46 -11.74
CA LEU A 130 7.67 3.46 -12.25
C LEU A 130 6.28 3.34 -11.59
N LEU A 131 5.81 2.11 -11.34
CA LEU A 131 4.55 1.89 -10.64
C LEU A 131 4.63 2.29 -9.16
N LYS A 132 5.75 2.00 -8.49
CA LYS A 132 5.99 2.45 -7.11
C LYS A 132 6.02 3.97 -7.03
N ASP A 133 6.71 4.63 -7.95
CA ASP A 133 6.81 6.09 -8.01
C ASP A 133 5.43 6.74 -8.25
N ARG A 134 4.64 6.19 -9.19
CA ARG A 134 3.25 6.62 -9.42
C ARG A 134 2.36 6.38 -8.20
N LEU A 135 2.54 5.25 -7.51
CA LEU A 135 1.71 4.95 -6.35
C LEU A 135 2.11 5.81 -5.14
N SER A 136 3.39 6.16 -5.00
CA SER A 136 3.83 7.15 -4.03
C SER A 136 3.29 8.54 -4.36
N SER A 137 3.30 8.97 -5.63
CA SER A 137 2.77 10.28 -6.02
C SER A 137 1.26 10.39 -5.85
N ILE A 138 0.52 9.30 -6.09
CA ILE A 138 -0.92 9.21 -5.78
C ILE A 138 -1.17 9.31 -4.27
N LYS A 139 -0.31 8.70 -3.43
CA LYS A 139 -0.45 8.76 -1.97
C LYS A 139 -0.10 10.14 -1.38
N THR A 140 0.80 10.89 -1.99
CA THR A 140 1.16 12.25 -1.54
C THR A 140 0.22 13.33 -2.07
N GLY A 141 -0.83 12.98 -2.82
CA GLY A 141 -1.74 13.97 -3.41
C GLY A 141 -1.05 14.87 -4.44
N ASP A 142 0.15 14.49 -4.88
CA ASP A 142 0.98 15.30 -5.75
C ASP A 142 0.66 14.91 -7.20
N GLN A 143 -0.45 15.46 -7.69
CA GLN A 143 -0.69 15.54 -9.14
C GLN A 143 0.28 16.56 -9.77
N SER A 144 1.58 16.37 -9.57
CA SER A 144 2.61 17.19 -10.19
C SER A 144 2.83 16.71 -11.62
N ASN A 145 1.94 17.14 -12.51
CA ASN A 145 2.27 17.24 -13.92
C ASN A 145 3.42 18.25 -14.04
N ALA A 146 4.66 17.78 -14.10
CA ALA A 146 5.87 18.60 -14.15
C ALA A 146 5.92 19.60 -15.34
N LEU A 147 5.03 19.46 -16.33
CA LEU A 147 4.84 20.42 -17.42
C LEU A 147 3.77 21.50 -17.13
N VAL A 148 2.84 21.25 -16.20
CA VAL A 148 1.89 22.25 -15.70
C VAL A 148 2.58 23.17 -14.68
N ASP A 149 3.60 22.66 -13.99
CA ASP A 149 4.29 23.37 -12.90
C ASP A 149 5.13 24.55 -13.39
N ALA A 150 5.78 24.50 -14.56
CA ALA A 150 6.59 25.63 -15.03
C ALA A 150 5.77 26.90 -15.31
N ASN A 151 4.62 26.75 -15.99
CA ASN A 151 3.74 27.88 -16.30
C ASN A 151 2.94 28.34 -15.06
N ALA A 152 2.60 27.40 -14.17
CA ALA A 152 1.98 27.73 -12.88
C ALA A 152 2.95 28.51 -11.98
N GLN A 153 4.21 28.08 -11.88
CA GLN A 153 5.27 28.77 -11.14
C GLN A 153 5.55 30.16 -11.73
N GLU A 154 5.57 30.32 -13.06
CA GLU A 154 5.73 31.63 -13.68
C GLU A 154 4.54 32.56 -13.39
N THR A 155 3.31 32.02 -13.41
CA THR A 155 2.10 32.77 -13.08
C THR A 155 2.08 33.18 -11.61
N ILE A 156 2.44 32.27 -10.71
CA ILE A 156 2.60 32.55 -9.27
C ILE A 156 3.67 33.62 -9.06
N ARG A 157 4.82 33.51 -9.75
CA ARG A 157 5.90 34.51 -9.67
C ARG A 157 5.43 35.90 -10.12
N LYS A 158 4.73 35.98 -11.25
CA LYS A 158 4.15 37.23 -11.75
C LYS A 158 3.13 37.80 -10.76
N LEU A 159 2.25 36.95 -10.20
CA LEU A 159 1.26 37.37 -9.22
C LEU A 159 1.91 37.88 -7.93
N SER A 160 2.91 37.18 -7.39
CA SER A 160 3.68 37.63 -6.22
C SER A 160 4.38 38.95 -6.46
N LEU A 161 4.94 39.16 -7.66
CA LEU A 161 5.54 40.44 -8.03
C LEU A 161 4.50 41.56 -8.06
N TYR A 162 3.35 41.36 -8.71
CA TYR A 162 2.26 42.34 -8.74
C TYR A 162 1.74 42.68 -7.35
N LEU A 163 1.58 41.67 -6.49
CA LEU A 163 1.07 41.84 -5.13
C LEU A 163 2.09 42.60 -4.27
N ASN A 164 3.38 42.29 -4.41
CA ASN A 164 4.45 43.04 -3.75
C ASN A 164 4.52 44.50 -4.22
N THR A 165 4.40 44.75 -5.53
CA THR A 165 4.37 46.13 -6.05
C THR A 165 3.15 46.91 -5.57
N THR A 166 1.97 46.30 -5.54
CA THR A 166 0.74 46.95 -5.06
C THR A 166 0.84 47.28 -3.58
N LEU A 167 1.36 46.36 -2.76
CA LEU A 167 1.59 46.61 -1.33
C LEU A 167 2.67 47.66 -1.07
N ALA A 168 3.74 47.68 -1.88
CA ALA A 168 4.76 48.71 -1.80
C ALA A 168 4.19 50.10 -2.13
N VAL A 169 3.41 50.21 -3.22
CA VAL A 169 2.70 51.45 -3.58
C VAL A 169 1.74 51.88 -2.48
N TYR A 170 0.94 50.96 -1.93
CA TYR A 170 0.06 51.23 -0.79
C TYR A 170 0.84 51.71 0.43
N SER A 171 2.00 51.13 0.73
CA SER A 171 2.83 51.53 1.86
C SER A 171 3.39 52.94 1.68
N THR A 172 3.92 53.26 0.49
CA THR A 172 4.43 54.60 0.17
C THR A 172 3.32 55.64 0.19
N MET A 173 2.14 55.28 -0.33
CA MET A 173 0.93 56.11 -0.26
C MET A 173 0.56 56.35 1.22
N ARG A 174 0.46 55.30 2.04
CA ARG A 174 0.17 55.43 3.47
C ARG A 174 1.16 56.34 4.18
N GLU A 175 2.46 56.25 3.88
CA GLU A 175 3.48 57.11 4.47
C GLU A 175 3.34 58.57 4.07
N GLN A 176 3.05 58.85 2.80
CA GLN A 176 2.82 60.21 2.30
C GLN A 176 1.51 60.81 2.82
N PHE A 177 0.49 59.98 3.04
CA PHE A 177 -0.83 60.40 3.55
C PHE A 177 -0.99 60.27 5.07
N LYS A 178 0.10 60.06 5.84
CA LYS A 178 0.10 60.03 7.33
C LYS A 178 -0.53 61.27 7.97
N GLY A 179 -0.56 62.41 7.27
CA GLY A 179 -1.23 63.63 7.74
C GLY A 179 -2.75 63.65 7.55
N VAL A 180 -3.29 62.85 6.62
CA VAL A 180 -4.70 62.88 6.18
C VAL A 180 -5.49 61.68 6.70
N ALA A 181 -4.84 60.52 6.85
CA ALA A 181 -5.46 59.31 7.41
C ALA A 181 -4.90 59.01 8.81
N LYS A 182 -5.79 58.82 9.78
CA LYS A 182 -5.42 58.50 11.17
C LYS A 182 -5.95 57.13 11.56
N ILE A 183 -5.15 56.41 12.35
CA ILE A 183 -5.54 55.13 12.94
C ILE A 183 -6.16 55.44 14.29
N PHE A 184 -7.37 54.94 14.52
CA PHE A 184 -8.06 55.07 15.79
C PHE A 184 -8.12 53.70 16.46
N ASP A 185 -7.36 53.53 17.54
CA ASP A 185 -7.30 52.29 18.32
C ASP A 185 -8.46 52.12 19.30
N VAL A 186 -9.15 53.21 19.64
CA VAL A 186 -10.29 53.22 20.58
C VAL A 186 -11.47 53.90 19.88
N PRO A 187 -12.64 53.25 19.78
CA PRO A 187 -13.74 53.75 18.97
C PRO A 187 -14.37 54.97 19.66
N ALA A 188 -14.33 56.13 19.00
CA ALA A 188 -15.24 57.23 19.33
C ALA A 188 -16.60 57.06 18.62
N LYS A 189 -16.61 56.40 17.45
CA LYS A 189 -17.80 55.99 16.69
C LYS A 189 -17.50 54.70 15.89
N ASP A 190 -17.89 53.59 16.50
CA ASP A 190 -18.24 52.27 15.97
C ASP A 190 -17.24 51.30 15.30
N ILE A 191 -16.10 51.65 14.68
CA ILE A 191 -15.15 50.58 14.23
C ILE A 191 -13.69 51.03 14.35
N PRO A 192 -12.82 50.29 15.08
CA PRO A 192 -11.39 50.56 15.11
C PRO A 192 -10.77 50.28 13.73
N GLY A 193 -9.96 51.21 13.24
CA GLY A 193 -9.41 51.11 11.89
C GLY A 193 -8.74 52.38 11.39
N LEU A 194 -8.43 52.39 10.09
CA LEU A 194 -7.88 53.53 9.36
C LEU A 194 -9.02 54.42 8.86
N TRP A 195 -9.03 55.68 9.29
CA TRP A 195 -10.05 56.66 8.90
C TRP A 195 -9.44 57.83 8.13
N SER A 196 -10.15 58.27 7.10
CA SER A 196 -9.92 59.54 6.42
C SER A 196 -10.98 60.58 6.82
N SER A 197 -10.82 61.81 6.34
CA SER A 197 -11.85 62.84 6.41
C SER A 197 -13.19 62.45 5.76
N TYR A 198 -13.19 61.45 4.86
CA TYR A 198 -14.37 60.99 4.13
C TYR A 198 -14.99 59.69 4.70
N GLY A 199 -14.37 59.07 5.71
CA GLY A 199 -14.89 57.84 6.32
C GLY A 199 -13.82 56.75 6.55
N LEU A 200 -14.28 55.55 6.93
CA LEU A 200 -13.47 54.37 7.18
C LEU A 200 -12.85 53.87 5.87
N ILE A 201 -11.53 53.71 5.84
CA ILE A 201 -10.77 53.18 4.71
C ILE A 201 -10.57 51.67 4.87
N ALA A 202 -10.19 51.23 6.07
CA ALA A 202 -9.95 49.82 6.39
C ALA A 202 -10.19 49.59 7.87
N ASP A 203 -10.79 48.47 8.23
CA ASP A 203 -10.91 48.05 9.62
C ASP A 203 -9.56 47.52 10.16
N LYS A 204 -9.50 47.31 11.47
CA LYS A 204 -8.29 46.83 12.14
C LYS A 204 -7.86 45.43 11.67
N GLU A 205 -8.82 44.58 11.32
CA GLU A 205 -8.55 43.22 10.83
C GLU A 205 -7.89 43.25 9.45
N ALA A 206 -8.44 44.00 8.50
CA ALA A 206 -7.83 44.20 7.18
C ALA A 206 -6.44 44.85 7.26
N LEU A 207 -6.23 45.77 8.22
CA LEU A 207 -4.89 46.33 8.45
C LEU A 207 -3.89 45.27 8.93
N HIS A 208 -4.32 44.36 9.81
CA HIS A 208 -3.50 43.23 10.26
C HIS A 208 -3.22 42.27 9.11
N GLU A 209 -4.21 41.91 8.30
CA GLU A 209 -4.03 41.04 7.13
C GLU A 209 -3.06 41.65 6.10
N ILE A 210 -3.13 42.96 5.87
CA ILE A 210 -2.20 43.67 4.98
C ILE A 210 -0.77 43.64 5.55
N GLU A 211 -0.60 43.84 6.86
CA GLU A 211 0.72 43.82 7.50
C GLU A 211 1.33 42.42 7.57
N ASP A 212 0.51 41.39 7.80
CA ASP A 212 0.93 40.00 7.81
C ASP A 212 1.22 39.50 6.38
N GLY A 213 0.40 39.88 5.40
CA GLY A 213 0.67 39.67 3.99
C GLY A 213 2.00 40.31 3.55
N ARG A 214 2.30 41.52 4.06
CA ARG A 214 3.60 42.18 3.81
C ARG A 214 4.77 41.40 4.40
N LYS A 215 4.66 40.95 5.66
CA LYS A 215 5.72 40.15 6.31
C LYS A 215 5.95 38.86 5.56
N PHE A 216 4.89 38.16 5.18
CA PHE A 216 4.95 36.93 4.40
C PHE A 216 5.66 37.16 3.05
N LEU A 217 5.29 38.19 2.30
CA LEU A 217 5.94 38.53 1.03
C LEU A 217 7.39 38.99 1.18
N SER A 218 7.77 39.59 2.31
CA SER A 218 9.16 39.97 2.59
C SER A 218 10.07 38.80 2.94
N GLN A 219 9.49 37.68 3.38
CA GLN A 219 10.21 36.43 3.71
C GLN A 219 10.39 35.54 2.48
N LEU A 220 9.65 35.79 1.40
CA LEU A 220 9.87 35.13 0.12
C LEU A 220 11.24 35.58 -0.45
N PRO A 221 12.09 34.64 -0.88
CA PRO A 221 13.43 34.96 -1.37
C PRO A 221 13.34 35.94 -2.53
N ARG A 222 14.09 37.06 -2.43
CA ARG A 222 14.24 38.01 -3.53
C ARG A 222 15.07 37.32 -4.62
N THR A 223 14.50 37.20 -5.80
CA THR A 223 15.13 36.60 -6.98
C THR A 223 16.19 37.51 -7.62
N ASP A 224 17.04 38.14 -6.81
CA ASP A 224 18.24 38.85 -7.31
C ASP A 224 19.54 38.04 -7.09
N ASP A 225 19.46 36.87 -6.44
CA ASP A 225 20.59 35.96 -6.20
C ASP A 225 20.52 34.66 -7.04
N ALA A 226 20.18 34.78 -8.33
CA ALA A 226 20.31 33.70 -9.32
C ALA A 226 20.88 34.23 -10.65
#